data_AF-A0AAJ0B3J8-F1
#
_entry.id   AF-A0AAJ0B3J8-F1
#
_cell.length_a   1.000
_cell.length_b   1.000
_cell.length_c   1.000
_cell.angle_alpha   90.00
_cell.angle_beta   90.00
_cell.angle_gamma   90.00
#
_symmetry.space_group_name_H-M   'P 1'
#
loop_
_entity.id
_entity.type
_entity.pdbx_description
1 polymer ?
#
loop_
_entity_poly.entity_id
_entity_poly.type
_entity_poly.pdbx_seq_one_letter_code
_entity_poly.pdbx_strand_id
1 'polypeptide(L)'
;TAWRASDFRTFERSKDFGRKTDLSVSAAARGIIEYHDVQFYGNGEFDDNGTFIVRHKSPIDYVGPPSPEVDQAWADLIGERDFLISEEEAREIWGDDFRVHWHHRKNGYSVGLDVFHTLHCLNNLRRFYYPEYYKLDPKQHEAHVQHRGHCIDQIRQYIMCAGDMTAYGTRWFENPGRNYADSDVVHTCRNFDKLREWTRNRYHAVGGPHLPDVTVWEHWKHEKVEYQPGSK
;
A
#
# COMPACT_ATOMS: atom_id res chain seq x y z
N THR A 1 -2.92 -9.48 48.71
CA THR A 1 -2.96 -8.06 48.32
C THR A 1 -3.76 -7.94 47.04
N ALA A 2 -5.01 -7.47 47.14
CA ALA A 2 -5.96 -7.42 46.03
C ALA A 2 -5.62 -6.23 45.11
N TRP A 3 -5.42 -6.50 43.82
CA TRP A 3 -5.28 -5.48 42.79
C TRP A 3 -6.66 -4.89 42.50
N ARG A 4 -6.89 -3.64 42.90
CA ARG A 4 -8.11 -2.88 42.57
C ARG A 4 -8.08 -2.51 41.09
N ALA A 5 -9.07 -3.01 40.35
CA ALA A 5 -9.33 -2.69 38.95
C ALA A 5 -10.06 -1.34 38.80
N SER A 6 -9.47 -0.23 39.27
CA SER A 6 -10.15 1.07 39.30
C SER A 6 -9.43 2.24 38.63
N ASP A 7 -8.40 2.03 37.83
CA ASP A 7 -7.72 3.10 37.08
C ASP A 7 -7.46 2.75 35.61
N PHE A 8 -8.39 2.06 34.95
CA PHE A 8 -8.46 2.13 33.50
C PHE A 8 -9.03 3.50 33.12
N ARG A 9 -8.16 4.53 33.17
CA ARG A 9 -8.40 5.75 32.42
C ARG A 9 -8.65 5.31 30.99
N THR A 10 -9.85 5.60 30.49
CA THR A 10 -10.15 5.54 29.07
C THR A 10 -9.03 6.29 28.35
N PHE A 11 -8.16 5.55 27.66
CA PHE A 11 -7.22 6.14 26.72
C PHE A 11 -8.10 6.81 25.67
N GLU A 12 -8.32 8.12 25.78
CA GLU A 12 -8.77 8.91 24.65
C GLU A 12 -7.74 8.63 23.56
N ARG A 13 -8.15 7.87 22.54
CA ARG A 13 -7.35 7.64 21.32
C ARG A 13 -6.98 9.03 20.82
N SER A 14 -5.71 9.41 20.97
CA SER A 14 -5.23 10.71 20.54
C SER A 14 -5.57 10.86 19.06
N LYS A 15 -6.14 11.99 18.67
CA LYS A 15 -6.48 12.31 17.26
C LYS A 15 -5.24 12.50 16.36
N ASP A 16 -4.06 12.12 16.83
CA ASP A 16 -2.75 12.32 16.20
C ASP A 16 -2.14 11.00 15.71
N PHE A 17 -2.87 10.22 14.90
CA PHE A 17 -2.33 9.01 14.27
C PHE A 17 -1.58 9.28 12.94
N GLY A 18 -1.50 10.54 12.51
CA GLY A 18 -0.72 10.94 11.34
C GLY A 18 0.78 10.94 11.61
N ARG A 19 1.58 10.44 10.66
CA ARG A 19 3.03 10.60 10.64
C ARG A 19 3.37 12.01 10.15
N LYS A 20 4.49 12.57 10.63
CA LYS A 20 4.97 13.89 10.18
C LYS A 20 5.13 13.98 8.66
N THR A 21 5.51 12.87 8.03
CA THR A 21 5.75 12.73 6.59
C THR A 21 4.48 12.41 5.79
N ASP A 22 3.32 12.23 6.44
CA ASP A 22 2.06 12.15 5.70
C ASP A 22 1.78 13.51 5.06
N LEU A 23 1.28 13.47 3.82
CA LEU A 23 0.82 14.65 3.11
C LEU A 23 -0.11 15.46 4.02
N SER A 24 0.08 16.77 3.99
CA SER A 24 -0.39 17.69 5.02
C SER A 24 -1.89 17.96 4.99
N VAL A 25 -2.31 18.91 5.83
CA VAL A 25 -3.71 19.39 5.88
C VAL A 25 -4.07 20.12 4.60
N SER A 26 -3.15 20.90 4.00
CA SER A 26 -3.40 21.57 2.70
C SER A 26 -3.67 20.56 1.59
N ALA A 27 -3.07 19.37 1.70
CA ALA A 27 -3.32 18.25 0.80
C ALA A 27 -4.55 17.40 1.12
N ALA A 28 -5.31 17.73 2.17
CA ALA A 28 -6.43 16.95 2.70
C ALA A 28 -6.12 15.51 3.15
N ALA A 29 -4.90 15.02 2.97
CA ALA A 29 -4.60 13.61 3.11
C ALA A 29 -4.70 13.13 4.57
N ARG A 30 -4.48 14.03 5.55
CA ARG A 30 -4.65 13.66 6.97
C ARG A 30 -6.10 13.38 7.36
N GLY A 31 -7.06 14.03 6.70
CA GLY A 31 -8.49 13.88 7.00
C GLY A 31 -9.05 12.50 6.65
N ILE A 32 -8.37 11.76 5.78
CA ILE A 32 -8.77 10.40 5.38
C ILE A 32 -8.04 9.30 6.15
N ILE A 33 -7.13 9.66 7.07
CA ILE A 33 -6.40 8.67 7.86
C ILE A 33 -7.37 8.00 8.82
N GLU A 34 -7.67 6.74 8.50
CA GLU A 34 -8.51 5.86 9.29
C GLU A 34 -7.72 4.58 9.59
N TYR A 35 -8.02 3.96 10.72
CA TYR A 35 -7.42 2.68 11.12
C TYR A 35 -8.51 1.66 11.38
N HIS A 36 -8.25 0.42 10.99
CA HIS A 36 -9.10 -0.71 11.26
C HIS A 36 -8.28 -1.97 11.48
N ASP A 37 -8.94 -2.99 12.04
CA ASP A 37 -8.31 -4.28 12.26
C ASP A 37 -8.45 -5.13 11.00
N VAL A 38 -7.33 -5.71 10.56
CA VAL A 38 -7.21 -6.52 9.35
C VAL A 38 -6.68 -7.89 9.75
N GLN A 39 -7.45 -8.93 9.43
CA GLN A 39 -6.98 -10.31 9.53
C GLN A 39 -5.99 -10.57 8.41
N PHE A 40 -4.76 -10.96 8.75
CA PHE A 40 -3.81 -11.41 7.75
C PHE A 40 -4.09 -12.85 7.34
N TYR A 41 -3.76 -13.15 6.08
CA TYR A 41 -3.96 -14.43 5.44
C TYR A 41 -2.63 -14.91 4.87
N GLY A 42 -2.52 -16.21 4.64
CA GLY A 42 -1.38 -16.79 3.93
C GLY A 42 -0.37 -17.50 4.82
N ASN A 43 -0.68 -17.72 6.11
CA ASN A 43 0.19 -18.49 6.99
C ASN A 43 0.50 -19.88 6.40
N GLY A 44 1.78 -20.21 6.42
CA GLY A 44 2.28 -21.50 5.99
C GLY A 44 2.06 -22.54 7.07
N GLU A 45 1.40 -23.64 6.73
CA GLU A 45 1.15 -24.77 7.61
C GLU A 45 1.64 -26.08 7.00
N PHE A 46 1.55 -27.15 7.78
CA PHE A 46 1.81 -28.51 7.33
C PHE A 46 0.56 -29.38 7.49
N ASP A 47 0.29 -30.22 6.51
CA ASP A 47 -0.70 -31.30 6.64
C ASP A 47 -0.11 -32.50 7.42
N ASP A 48 -0.94 -33.52 7.65
CA ASP A 48 -0.53 -34.72 8.41
C ASP A 48 0.66 -35.45 7.77
N ASN A 49 0.88 -35.29 6.46
CA ASN A 49 1.99 -35.88 5.73
C ASN A 49 3.25 -34.99 5.74
N GLY A 50 3.22 -33.82 6.38
CA GLY A 50 4.31 -32.86 6.40
C GLY A 50 4.45 -32.04 5.11
N THR A 51 3.41 -31.98 4.29
CA THR A 51 3.38 -31.14 3.08
C THR A 51 3.12 -29.69 3.47
N PHE A 52 3.94 -28.76 2.97
CA PHE A 52 3.70 -27.34 3.16
C PHE A 52 2.47 -26.88 2.39
N ILE A 53 1.53 -26.25 3.08
CA ILE A 53 0.26 -25.77 2.54
C ILE A 53 -0.05 -24.36 3.06
N VAL A 54 -0.95 -23.67 2.36
CA VAL A 54 -1.53 -22.40 2.82
C VAL A 54 -3.03 -22.61 2.91
N ARG A 55 -3.57 -22.66 4.13
CA ARG A 55 -5.01 -22.95 4.35
C ARG A 55 -5.87 -21.72 4.19
N HIS A 56 -5.53 -20.62 4.85
CA HIS A 56 -6.28 -19.37 4.76
C HIS A 56 -5.66 -18.49 3.67
N LYS A 57 -6.02 -18.76 2.41
CA LYS A 57 -5.56 -17.93 1.30
C LYS A 57 -6.26 -16.56 1.32
N SER A 58 -5.56 -15.56 0.80
CA SER A 58 -6.15 -14.26 0.51
C SER A 58 -7.38 -14.42 -0.40
N PRO A 59 -8.44 -13.62 -0.23
CA PRO A 59 -9.60 -13.63 -1.13
C PRO A 59 -9.26 -13.26 -2.57
N ILE A 60 -8.22 -12.44 -2.77
CA ILE A 60 -7.69 -12.05 -4.08
C ILE A 60 -6.32 -12.70 -4.28
N ASP A 61 -6.15 -13.35 -5.42
CA ASP A 61 -4.91 -14.02 -5.80
C ASP A 61 -3.87 -13.00 -6.30
N TYR A 62 -3.04 -12.51 -5.39
CA TYR A 62 -1.86 -11.70 -5.72
C TYR A 62 -0.59 -12.54 -5.94
N VAL A 63 -0.65 -13.85 -5.69
CA VAL A 63 0.48 -14.79 -5.77
C VAL A 63 0.06 -16.07 -6.50
N GLY A 64 1.02 -16.79 -7.07
CA GLY A 64 0.79 -18.02 -7.84
C GLY A 64 1.43 -17.99 -9.22
N PRO A 65 1.24 -19.05 -10.03
CA PRO A 65 1.71 -19.07 -11.42
C PRO A 65 1.25 -17.81 -12.18
N PRO A 66 2.11 -17.23 -13.03
CA PRO A 66 1.79 -16.00 -13.74
C PRO A 66 0.57 -16.21 -14.64
N SER A 67 -0.42 -15.31 -14.54
CA SER A 67 -1.62 -15.32 -15.35
C SER A 67 -2.15 -13.89 -15.56
N PRO A 68 -2.97 -13.64 -16.59
CA PRO A 68 -3.62 -12.35 -16.80
C PRO A 68 -4.42 -11.86 -15.59
N GLU A 69 -5.05 -12.78 -14.85
CA GLU A 69 -5.86 -12.45 -13.67
C GLU A 69 -4.99 -11.92 -12.53
N VAL A 70 -3.85 -12.57 -12.25
CA VAL A 70 -2.90 -12.08 -11.24
C VAL A 70 -2.31 -10.74 -11.66
N ASP A 71 -1.96 -10.58 -12.93
CA ASP A 71 -1.45 -9.31 -13.46
C ASP A 71 -2.48 -8.19 -13.36
N GLN A 72 -3.76 -8.49 -13.63
CA GLN A 72 -4.84 -7.54 -13.46
C GLN A 72 -5.04 -7.18 -11.98
N ALA A 73 -5.00 -8.16 -11.06
CA ALA A 73 -5.10 -7.87 -9.63
C ALA A 73 -4.01 -6.89 -9.16
N TRP A 74 -2.78 -7.07 -9.62
CA TRP A 74 -1.69 -6.13 -9.33
C TRP A 74 -1.84 -4.78 -10.04
N ALA A 75 -2.33 -4.76 -11.27
CA ALA A 75 -2.63 -3.51 -11.98
C ALA A 75 -3.72 -2.72 -11.26
N ASP A 76 -4.77 -3.39 -10.79
CA ASP A 76 -5.84 -2.81 -10.00
C ASP A 76 -5.36 -2.38 -8.62
N LEU A 77 -4.36 -3.04 -8.02
CA LEU A 77 -3.79 -2.68 -6.72
C LEU A 77 -2.82 -1.48 -6.77
N ILE A 78 -2.15 -1.28 -7.90
CA ILE A 78 -1.04 -0.31 -8.02
C ILE A 78 -1.35 0.84 -8.99
N GLY A 79 -2.22 0.64 -9.97
CA GLY A 79 -2.52 1.64 -11.01
C GLY A 79 -3.04 2.95 -10.44
N GLU A 80 -2.99 4.03 -11.24
CA GLU A 80 -3.54 5.34 -10.85
C GLU A 80 -2.91 5.90 -9.55
N ARG A 81 -1.63 5.58 -9.32
CA ARG A 81 -0.90 5.92 -8.08
C ARG A 81 -0.20 7.28 -8.07
N ASP A 82 0.03 7.86 -9.24
CA ASP A 82 0.83 9.08 -9.40
C ASP A 82 -0.06 10.26 -9.80
N PHE A 83 -0.27 11.22 -8.90
CA PHE A 83 -1.18 12.35 -9.07
C PHE A 83 -0.45 13.69 -9.05
N LEU A 84 -1.14 14.76 -9.46
CA LEU A 84 -0.62 16.12 -9.41
C LEU A 84 -0.96 16.81 -8.09
N ILE A 85 0.00 17.59 -7.60
CA ILE A 85 -0.15 18.49 -6.46
C ILE A 85 0.04 19.95 -6.89
N SER A 86 -0.51 20.85 -6.08
CA SER A 86 -0.34 22.29 -6.24
C SER A 86 1.08 22.71 -5.91
N GLU A 87 1.45 23.93 -6.31
CA GLU A 87 2.72 24.51 -5.89
C GLU A 87 2.80 24.72 -4.37
N GLU A 88 1.69 25.03 -3.71
CA GLU A 88 1.62 25.18 -2.25
C GLU A 88 1.93 23.85 -1.56
N GLU A 89 1.28 22.76 -1.99
CA GLU A 89 1.56 21.40 -1.51
C GLU A 89 3.03 21.04 -1.76
N ALA A 90 3.58 21.36 -2.94
CA ALA A 90 4.97 21.08 -3.29
C ALA A 90 5.96 21.85 -2.39
N ARG A 91 5.70 23.13 -2.11
CA ARG A 91 6.52 23.96 -1.21
C ARG A 91 6.46 23.47 0.23
N GLU A 92 5.30 22.99 0.68
CA GLU A 92 5.18 22.43 2.02
C GLU A 92 6.00 21.13 2.17
N ILE A 93 6.01 20.27 1.15
CA ILE A 93 6.72 18.99 1.17
C ILE A 93 8.24 19.18 1.02
N TRP A 94 8.67 20.02 0.07
CA TRP A 94 10.08 20.11 -0.35
C TRP A 94 10.77 21.42 0.01
N GLY A 95 10.06 22.38 0.60
CA GLY A 95 10.62 23.68 0.95
C GLY A 95 11.09 24.46 -0.28
N ASP A 96 12.25 25.10 -0.18
CA ASP A 96 12.81 25.94 -1.25
C ASP A 96 13.25 25.15 -2.48
N ASP A 97 13.51 23.85 -2.33
CA ASP A 97 13.96 22.97 -3.41
C ASP A 97 12.82 22.44 -4.29
N PHE A 98 11.56 22.76 -3.99
CA PHE A 98 10.38 22.21 -4.68
C PHE A 98 10.45 22.27 -6.22
N ARG A 99 11.10 23.29 -6.79
CA ARG A 99 11.24 23.50 -8.24
C ARG A 99 11.97 22.36 -8.96
N VAL A 100 12.87 21.64 -8.29
CA VAL A 100 13.60 20.52 -8.91
C VAL A 100 12.70 19.33 -9.23
N HIS A 101 11.52 19.28 -8.59
CA HIS A 101 10.53 18.22 -8.76
C HIS A 101 9.45 18.55 -9.82
N TRP A 102 9.61 19.63 -10.59
CA TRP A 102 8.68 19.97 -11.66
C TRP A 102 8.70 18.94 -12.80
N HIS A 103 7.55 18.36 -13.12
CA HIS A 103 7.42 17.34 -14.15
C HIS A 103 6.97 17.97 -15.49
N HIS A 104 7.94 18.36 -16.34
CA HIS A 104 7.69 19.07 -17.60
C HIS A 104 6.63 18.43 -18.51
N ARG A 105 6.61 17.09 -18.63
CA ARG A 105 5.64 16.40 -19.50
C ARG A 105 4.21 16.39 -18.96
N LYS A 106 4.05 16.55 -17.65
CA LYS A 106 2.74 16.61 -16.99
C LYS A 106 2.34 18.05 -16.64
N ASN A 107 3.24 19.02 -16.90
CA ASN A 107 3.08 20.43 -16.60
C ASN A 107 2.63 20.68 -15.14
N GLY A 108 3.28 20.03 -14.17
CA GLY A 108 2.92 20.11 -12.75
C GLY A 108 3.87 19.31 -11.86
N TYR A 109 3.60 19.30 -10.56
CA TYR A 109 4.31 18.48 -9.58
C TYR A 109 3.63 17.12 -9.47
N SER A 110 4.26 16.08 -10.00
CA SER A 110 3.75 14.70 -9.93
C SER A 110 4.33 14.00 -8.71
N VAL A 111 3.48 13.44 -7.86
CA VAL A 111 3.87 12.68 -6.69
C VAL A 111 3.14 11.34 -6.65
N GLY A 112 3.70 10.38 -5.92
CA GLY A 112 3.05 9.13 -5.56
C GLY A 112 3.24 8.87 -4.07
N LEU A 113 2.33 8.12 -3.46
CA LEU A 113 2.51 7.68 -2.08
C LEU A 113 3.43 6.47 -2.02
N ASP A 114 4.29 6.44 -1.00
CA ASP A 114 5.33 5.41 -0.83
C ASP A 114 4.76 3.98 -0.72
N VAL A 115 3.55 3.81 -0.18
CA VAL A 115 2.86 2.51 -0.14
C VAL A 115 2.66 1.93 -1.55
N PHE A 116 2.33 2.76 -2.55
CA PHE A 116 2.14 2.30 -3.93
C PHE A 116 3.47 2.07 -4.65
N HIS A 117 4.51 2.83 -4.31
CA HIS A 117 5.86 2.57 -4.81
C HIS A 117 6.40 1.25 -4.26
N THR A 118 6.20 1.00 -2.96
CA THR A 118 6.58 -0.26 -2.31
C THR A 118 5.81 -1.46 -2.90
N LEU A 119 4.51 -1.33 -3.14
CA LEU A 119 3.72 -2.36 -3.82
C LEU A 119 4.20 -2.59 -5.27
N HIS A 120 4.59 -1.53 -5.98
CA HIS A 120 5.21 -1.64 -7.30
C HIS A 120 6.54 -2.41 -7.26
N CYS A 121 7.41 -2.11 -6.29
CA CYS A 121 8.65 -2.84 -6.07
C CYS A 121 8.37 -4.32 -5.78
N LEU A 122 7.38 -4.62 -4.93
CA LEU A 122 6.99 -5.99 -4.60
C LEU A 122 6.48 -6.74 -5.84
N ASN A 123 5.65 -6.10 -6.67
CA ASN A 123 5.19 -6.70 -7.93
C ASN A 123 6.34 -6.95 -8.92
N ASN A 124 7.35 -6.06 -9.00
CA ASN A 124 8.54 -6.31 -9.81
C ASN A 124 9.31 -7.54 -9.31
N LEU A 125 9.42 -7.75 -8.00
CA LEU A 125 10.03 -8.96 -7.44
C LEU A 125 9.21 -10.22 -7.74
N ARG A 126 7.87 -10.14 -7.63
CA ARG A 126 6.97 -11.23 -8.06
C ARG A 126 7.24 -11.61 -9.52
N ARG A 127 7.28 -10.64 -10.42
CA ARG A 127 7.53 -10.89 -11.86
C ARG A 127 8.91 -11.48 -12.10
N PHE A 128 9.93 -11.03 -11.37
CA PHE A 128 11.27 -11.58 -11.47
C PHE A 128 11.36 -13.07 -11.12
N TYR A 129 10.53 -13.55 -10.19
CA TYR A 129 10.47 -14.97 -9.84
C TYR A 129 10.00 -15.87 -11.01
N TYR A 130 9.39 -15.30 -12.06
CA TYR A 130 8.90 -16.01 -13.24
C TYR A 130 9.55 -15.50 -14.55
N PRO A 131 10.86 -15.70 -14.74
CA PRO A 131 11.60 -15.15 -15.89
C PRO A 131 11.15 -15.74 -17.24
N GLU A 132 10.60 -16.96 -17.24
CA GLU A 132 10.08 -17.60 -18.46
C GLU A 132 8.81 -16.94 -18.99
N TYR A 133 8.04 -16.32 -18.09
CA TYR A 133 6.82 -15.59 -18.44
C TYR A 133 7.10 -14.11 -18.65
N TYR A 134 7.79 -13.46 -17.70
CA TYR A 134 8.15 -12.05 -17.78
C TYR A 134 9.56 -11.89 -18.33
N LYS A 135 9.69 -12.07 -19.65
CA LYS A 135 10.96 -11.96 -20.34
C LYS A 135 11.51 -10.55 -20.22
N LEU A 136 12.73 -10.45 -19.72
CA LEU A 136 13.48 -9.20 -19.64
C LEU A 136 14.31 -9.01 -20.91
N ASP A 137 14.50 -7.76 -21.33
CA ASP A 137 15.43 -7.44 -22.41
C ASP A 137 16.86 -7.76 -21.94
N PRO A 138 17.59 -8.67 -22.60
CA PRO A 138 18.97 -8.99 -22.24
C PRO A 138 19.88 -7.76 -22.22
N LYS A 139 19.61 -6.73 -23.05
CA LYS A 139 20.38 -5.48 -23.10
C LYS A 139 20.24 -4.65 -21.83
N GLN A 140 19.17 -4.87 -21.07
CA GLN A 140 18.88 -4.17 -19.83
C GLN A 140 19.22 -5.00 -18.58
N HIS A 141 19.91 -6.14 -18.74
CA HIS A 141 20.19 -7.07 -17.64
C HIS A 141 20.77 -6.36 -16.40
N GLU A 142 21.82 -5.56 -16.57
CA GLU A 142 22.45 -4.83 -15.45
C GLU A 142 21.49 -3.83 -14.80
N ALA A 143 20.77 -3.04 -15.61
CA ALA A 143 19.76 -2.12 -15.10
C ALA A 143 18.66 -2.86 -14.31
N HIS A 144 18.26 -4.05 -14.76
CA HIS A 144 17.31 -4.88 -14.04
C HIS A 144 17.89 -5.44 -12.73
N VAL A 145 19.18 -5.82 -12.68
CA VAL A 145 19.86 -6.23 -11.44
C VAL A 145 19.83 -5.10 -10.42
N GLN A 146 20.24 -3.90 -10.84
CA GLN A 146 20.27 -2.73 -9.97
C GLN A 146 18.86 -2.33 -9.52
N HIS A 147 17.87 -2.41 -10.42
CA HIS A 147 16.47 -2.19 -10.10
C HIS A 147 16.01 -3.15 -8.99
N ARG A 148 16.32 -4.44 -9.10
CA ARG A 148 15.96 -5.42 -8.06
C ARG A 148 16.58 -5.09 -6.71
N GLY A 149 17.86 -4.73 -6.69
CA GLY A 149 18.56 -4.35 -5.48
C GLY A 149 17.86 -3.20 -4.74
N HIS A 150 17.48 -2.14 -5.46
CA HIS A 150 16.78 -1.02 -4.82
C HIS A 150 15.35 -1.40 -4.42
N CYS A 151 14.62 -2.21 -5.20
CA CYS A 151 13.27 -2.66 -4.84
C CYS A 151 13.28 -3.41 -3.50
N ILE A 152 14.24 -4.31 -3.31
CA ILE A 152 14.40 -5.06 -2.06
C ILE A 152 14.69 -4.10 -0.90
N ASP A 153 15.58 -3.13 -1.11
CA ASP A 153 15.93 -2.17 -0.08
C ASP A 153 14.79 -1.20 0.27
N GLN A 154 13.98 -0.78 -0.71
CA GLN A 154 12.77 0.02 -0.48
C GLN A 154 11.75 -0.74 0.37
N ILE A 155 11.46 -1.99 0.02
CA ILE A 155 10.53 -2.84 0.80
C ILE A 155 11.05 -3.06 2.22
N ARG A 156 12.36 -3.34 2.39
CA ARG A 156 12.99 -3.49 3.71
C ARG A 156 12.80 -2.23 4.55
N GLN A 157 13.10 -1.05 3.98
CA GLN A 157 12.96 0.23 4.67
C GLN A 157 11.51 0.51 5.04
N TYR A 158 10.55 0.23 4.14
CA TYR A 158 9.13 0.39 4.41
C TYR A 158 8.67 -0.49 5.58
N ILE A 159 9.05 -1.77 5.61
CA ILE A 159 8.69 -2.70 6.70
C ILE A 159 9.25 -2.20 8.04
N MET A 160 10.52 -1.76 8.06
CA MET A 160 11.13 -1.22 9.28
C MET A 160 10.50 0.09 9.73
N CYS A 161 10.09 0.95 8.79
CA CYS A 161 9.37 2.19 9.05
C CYS A 161 7.92 1.95 9.50
N ALA A 162 7.27 0.90 9.00
CA ALA A 162 5.97 0.46 9.48
C ALA A 162 6.05 0.05 10.95
N GLY A 163 7.05 -0.76 11.29
CA GLY A 163 7.40 -1.09 12.68
C GLY A 163 6.25 -1.79 13.43
N ASP A 164 5.57 -2.71 12.75
CA ASP A 164 4.41 -3.40 13.31
C ASP A 164 4.81 -4.26 14.52
N MET A 165 4.21 -3.97 15.66
CA MET A 165 4.47 -4.66 16.94
C MET A 165 3.44 -5.76 17.23
N THR A 166 2.58 -6.10 16.28
CA THR A 166 1.63 -7.21 16.42
C THR A 166 2.40 -8.51 16.67
N ALA A 167 2.20 -9.10 17.85
CA ALA A 167 2.88 -10.33 18.23
C ALA A 167 2.24 -11.54 17.52
N TYR A 168 3.07 -12.39 16.94
CA TYR A 168 2.65 -13.68 16.39
C TYR A 168 3.21 -14.81 17.26
N GLY A 169 2.48 -15.93 17.31
CA GLY A 169 2.88 -17.12 18.07
C GLY A 169 3.73 -18.08 17.25
N THR A 170 4.17 -19.17 17.85
CA THR A 170 4.67 -20.32 17.09
C THR A 170 3.91 -21.58 17.45
N ARG A 171 3.58 -22.40 16.45
CA ARG A 171 2.82 -23.64 16.61
C ARG A 171 3.67 -24.85 16.28
N TRP A 172 3.56 -25.91 17.08
CA TRP A 172 4.20 -27.20 16.84
C TRP A 172 3.49 -27.96 15.73
N PHE A 173 4.29 -28.57 14.84
CA PHE A 173 3.82 -29.51 13.83
C PHE A 173 4.60 -30.81 13.96
N GLU A 174 3.91 -31.94 14.24
CA GLU A 174 4.49 -33.29 14.34
C GLU A 174 5.35 -33.66 13.14
N ASN A 175 4.87 -33.35 11.93
CA ASN A 175 5.63 -33.40 10.69
C ASN A 175 5.70 -31.97 10.15
N PRO A 176 6.83 -31.26 10.24
CA PRO A 176 8.21 -31.76 10.24
C PRO A 176 8.93 -31.81 11.61
N GLY A 177 8.22 -31.85 12.73
CA GLY A 177 8.78 -32.03 14.07
C GLY A 177 9.43 -30.76 14.63
N ARG A 178 8.84 -29.59 14.37
CA ARG A 178 9.31 -28.30 14.90
C ARG A 178 8.20 -27.26 14.97
N ASN A 179 8.47 -26.18 15.71
CA ASN A 179 7.62 -25.00 15.71
C ASN A 179 7.79 -24.17 14.43
N TYR A 180 6.70 -23.61 13.94
CA TYR A 180 6.66 -22.59 12.88
C TYR A 180 5.90 -21.35 13.33
N ALA A 181 6.20 -20.21 12.72
CA ALA A 181 5.45 -18.98 12.94
C ALA A 181 3.97 -19.19 12.61
N ASP A 182 3.10 -18.64 13.44
CA ASP A 182 1.66 -18.57 13.21
C ASP A 182 1.30 -17.10 12.99
N SER A 183 1.44 -16.65 11.73
CA SER A 183 1.39 -15.24 11.36
C SER A 183 0.03 -14.75 10.86
N ASP A 184 -0.99 -15.61 10.81
CA ASP A 184 -2.37 -15.22 10.47
C ASP A 184 -3.03 -14.56 11.69
N VAL A 185 -2.49 -13.42 12.12
CA VAL A 185 -3.00 -12.66 13.25
C VAL A 185 -3.68 -11.38 12.79
N VAL A 186 -4.42 -10.75 13.69
CA VAL A 186 -5.10 -9.48 13.42
C VAL A 186 -4.13 -8.33 13.64
N HIS A 187 -4.01 -7.46 12.65
CA HIS A 187 -3.17 -6.26 12.68
C HIS A 187 -4.04 -5.00 12.70
N THR A 188 -3.64 -3.95 13.40
CA THR A 188 -4.26 -2.62 13.24
C THR A 188 -3.57 -1.88 12.10
N CYS A 189 -4.26 -1.73 10.97
CA CYS A 189 -3.71 -1.14 9.75
C CYS A 189 -4.37 0.21 9.45
N ARG A 190 -3.66 1.07 8.71
CA ARG A 190 -4.31 2.18 8.01
C ARG A 190 -5.28 1.62 6.98
N ASN A 191 -6.45 2.23 6.85
CA ASN A 191 -7.44 1.84 5.88
C ASN A 191 -6.90 2.10 4.46
N PHE A 192 -6.44 1.01 3.82
CA PHE A 192 -5.79 1.07 2.52
C PHE A 192 -6.77 1.47 1.41
N ASP A 193 -8.04 1.05 1.52
CA ASP A 193 -9.07 1.39 0.53
C ASP A 193 -9.34 2.89 0.52
N LYS A 194 -9.41 3.53 1.69
CA LYS A 194 -9.54 4.99 1.80
C LYS A 194 -8.35 5.73 1.20
N LEU A 195 -7.13 5.26 1.49
CA LEU A 195 -5.90 5.83 0.91
C LEU A 195 -5.90 5.69 -0.62
N ARG A 196 -6.36 4.54 -1.12
CA ARG A 196 -6.41 4.27 -2.56
C ARG A 196 -7.47 5.09 -3.26
N GLU A 197 -8.68 5.14 -2.72
CA GLU A 197 -9.79 5.95 -3.23
C GLU A 197 -9.36 7.41 -3.35
N TRP A 198 -8.78 7.98 -2.28
CA TRP A 198 -8.27 9.35 -2.28
C TRP A 198 -7.20 9.57 -3.35
N THR A 199 -6.26 8.63 -3.50
CA THR A 199 -5.19 8.72 -4.51
C THR A 199 -5.75 8.65 -5.94
N ARG A 200 -6.68 7.73 -6.20
CA ARG A 200 -7.36 7.60 -7.50
C ARG A 200 -8.15 8.87 -7.84
N ASN A 201 -8.87 9.43 -6.88
CA ASN A 201 -9.61 10.68 -7.08
C ASN A 201 -8.67 11.83 -7.48
N ARG A 202 -7.49 11.93 -6.85
CA ARG A 202 -6.48 12.92 -7.25
C ARG A 202 -5.83 12.62 -8.59
N TYR A 203 -5.64 11.35 -8.93
CA TYR A 203 -5.14 10.94 -10.24
C TYR A 203 -6.08 11.38 -11.37
N HIS A 204 -7.40 11.27 -11.18
CA HIS A 204 -8.40 11.62 -12.21
C HIS A 204 -8.73 13.12 -12.27
N ALA A 205 -8.31 13.92 -11.30
CA ALA A 205 -8.63 15.36 -11.21
C ALA A 205 -7.88 16.26 -12.24
N VAL A 206 -7.38 15.71 -13.36
CA VAL A 206 -6.55 16.44 -14.33
C VAL A 206 -7.41 17.32 -15.25
N GLY A 207 -7.33 18.65 -15.09
CA GLY A 207 -7.95 19.63 -16.00
C GLY A 207 -8.75 20.76 -15.33
N GLY A 208 -8.99 20.69 -14.02
CA GLY A 208 -9.53 21.81 -13.24
C GLY A 208 -8.44 22.81 -12.83
N PRO A 209 -8.76 24.10 -12.62
CA PRO A 209 -7.78 25.07 -12.12
C PRO A 209 -7.19 24.55 -10.82
N HIS A 210 -5.85 24.58 -10.71
CA HIS A 210 -5.10 24.26 -9.50
C HIS A 210 -5.75 24.89 -8.27
N LEU A 211 -6.58 24.18 -7.52
CA LEU A 211 -7.08 24.72 -6.27
C LEU A 211 -7.34 23.62 -5.23
N PRO A 212 -7.06 23.94 -3.96
CA PRO A 212 -7.62 23.22 -2.84
C PRO A 212 -9.11 23.52 -2.79
N ASP A 213 -9.95 22.49 -2.85
CA ASP A 213 -11.10 22.48 -1.97
C ASP A 213 -11.41 21.03 -1.60
N VAL A 214 -11.25 20.77 -0.31
CA VAL A 214 -11.43 19.46 0.31
C VAL A 214 -12.92 19.22 0.50
N THR A 215 -13.66 19.23 -0.60
CA THR A 215 -15.12 18.96 -0.61
C THR A 215 -15.50 18.08 -1.80
N VAL A 216 -14.59 17.21 -2.26
CA VAL A 216 -14.96 16.11 -3.17
C VAL A 216 -15.98 15.17 -2.50
N TRP A 217 -16.04 15.12 -1.16
CA TRP A 217 -17.04 14.30 -0.46
C TRP A 217 -18.48 14.86 -0.55
N GLU A 218 -18.66 16.16 -0.79
CA GLU A 218 -20.01 16.74 -0.95
C GLU A 218 -20.52 16.66 -2.40
N HIS A 219 -19.61 16.70 -3.38
CA HIS A 219 -19.96 16.61 -4.80
C HIS A 219 -20.50 15.22 -5.18
N TRP A 220 -19.92 14.14 -4.65
CA TRP A 220 -20.29 12.76 -5.02
C TRP A 220 -21.48 12.16 -4.24
N LYS A 221 -22.02 12.83 -3.22
CA LYS A 221 -23.25 12.36 -2.54
C LYS A 221 -24.52 12.46 -3.40
N HIS A 222 -24.50 13.31 -4.44
CA HIS A 222 -25.69 13.67 -5.20
C HIS A 222 -25.67 13.20 -6.66
N GLU A 223 -24.54 12.72 -7.17
CA GLU A 223 -24.46 12.19 -8.53
C GLU A 223 -24.52 10.67 -8.53
N LYS A 224 -25.72 10.13 -8.80
CA LYS A 224 -25.85 8.77 -9.34
C LYS A 224 -25.25 8.77 -10.74
N VAL A 225 -23.97 8.46 -10.86
CA VAL A 225 -23.37 8.25 -12.18
C VAL A 225 -23.50 6.77 -12.52
N GLU A 226 -24.46 6.46 -13.41
CA GLU A 226 -24.48 5.20 -14.13
C GLU A 226 -23.20 5.11 -14.98
N TYR A 227 -22.37 4.12 -14.66
CA TYR A 227 -21.23 3.73 -15.47
C TYR A 227 -21.72 3.20 -16.82
N GLN A 228 -21.38 3.86 -17.92
CA GLN A 228 -21.50 3.30 -19.27
C GLN A 228 -20.12 3.02 -19.86
N PRO A 229 -19.83 1.77 -20.29
CA PRO A 229 -18.52 1.42 -20.80
C PRO A 229 -18.32 1.86 -22.27
N GLY A 230 -17.34 2.76 -22.46
CA GLY A 230 -16.42 2.75 -23.61
C GLY A 230 -16.72 3.66 -24.81
N SER A 231 -15.69 4.38 -25.28
CA SER A 231 -15.38 4.44 -26.73
C SER A 231 -14.02 5.12 -27.02
N LYS A 232 -13.15 4.34 -27.68
CA LYS A 232 -11.95 4.65 -28.48
C LYS A 232 -10.63 4.95 -27.77
#